data_AF-A0A8X6TUY8-F1
#
_entry.id   AF-A0A8X6TUY8-F1
#
_cell.length_a   1.000
_cell.length_b   1.000
_cell.length_c   1.000
_cell.angle_alpha   90.00
_cell.angle_beta   90.00
_cell.angle_gamma   90.00
#
_symmetry.space_group_name_H-M   'P 1'
#
loop_
_entity.id
_entity.type
_entity.pdbx_description
1 polymer ?
#
loop_
_entity_poly.entity_id
_entity_poly.type
_entity_poly.pdbx_seq_one_letter_code
_entity_poly.pdbx_strand_id
1 'polypeptide(L)'
;MLEGRKFSICIDQKPLIFAFKHKREKCSPRQLRHLDYISQFSTAIRPINGKDNIIAGVLLRIEIDAITTPSKLDYKMFVKEQVNDPELEQ
;
A
#
# COMPACT_ATOMS: atom_id res chain seq x y z
N MET A 1 18.68 11.93 10.75
CA MET A 1 17.54 12.21 11.64
C MET A 1 16.60 13.21 10.98
N LEU A 2 15.31 12.90 10.86
CA LEU A 2 14.28 13.76 10.20
C LEU A 2 13.53 14.66 11.19
N GLU A 3 13.72 14.45 12.50
CA GLU A 3 13.08 15.22 13.56
C GLU A 3 13.39 16.72 13.44
N GLY A 4 12.36 17.55 13.60
CA GLY A 4 12.46 19.01 13.47
C GLY A 4 12.65 19.54 12.04
N ARG A 5 12.69 18.68 11.02
CA ARG A 5 12.89 19.10 9.61
C ARG A 5 11.58 19.03 8.83
N LYS A 6 11.37 19.99 7.93
CA LYS A 6 10.30 19.89 6.93
C LYS A 6 10.71 18.89 5.87
N PHE A 7 9.92 17.83 5.73
CA PHE A 7 10.06 16.85 4.66
C PHE A 7 8.69 16.43 4.13
N SER A 8 8.69 15.78 2.97
CA SER A 8 7.47 15.23 2.37
C SER A 8 7.59 13.72 2.21
N ILE A 9 6.46 13.04 2.38
CA ILE A 9 6.33 11.59 2.22
C ILE A 9 5.93 11.34 0.76
N CYS A 10 6.72 10.56 0.02
CA CYS A 10 6.41 10.18 -1.36
C CYS A 10 5.77 8.80 -1.39
N ILE A 11 4.58 8.67 -1.97
CA ILE A 11 3.79 7.43 -2.02
C ILE A 11 3.13 7.30 -3.40
N ASP A 12 3.08 6.08 -3.93
CA ASP A 12 2.37 5.69 -5.15
C ASP A 12 0.95 5.13 -4.91
N GLN A 13 0.59 4.88 -3.64
CA GLN A 13 -0.73 4.43 -3.22
C GLN A 13 -1.74 5.57 -3.05
N LYS A 14 -2.74 5.58 -3.94
CA LYS A 14 -3.88 6.54 -3.97
C LYS A 14 -4.62 6.73 -2.64
N PRO A 15 -4.90 5.69 -1.82
CA PRO A 15 -5.67 5.87 -0.58
C PRO A 15 -5.00 6.80 0.44
N LEU A 16 -3.66 6.82 0.49
CA LEU A 16 -2.90 7.61 1.46
C LEU A 16 -2.67 9.05 1.00
N ILE A 17 -2.62 9.30 -0.31
CA ILE A 17 -2.46 10.64 -0.89
C ILE A 17 -3.54 11.62 -0.42
N PHE A 18 -4.76 11.12 -0.23
CA PHE A 18 -5.91 11.92 0.20
C PHE A 18 -6.28 11.73 1.67
N ALA A 19 -5.53 10.92 2.43
CA ALA A 19 -5.91 10.55 3.79
C ALA A 19 -6.05 11.76 4.73
N PHE A 20 -5.15 12.75 4.62
CA PHE A 20 -5.23 13.99 5.40
C PHE A 20 -6.23 15.02 4.85
N LYS A 21 -6.79 14.79 3.65
CA LYS A 21 -7.81 15.65 3.03
C LYS A 21 -9.23 15.14 3.28
N HIS A 22 -9.39 13.88 3.68
CA HIS A 22 -10.69 13.29 3.98
C HIS A 22 -11.24 13.74 5.34
N LYS A 23 -12.58 13.79 5.43
CA LYS A 23 -13.27 14.00 6.71
C LYS A 23 -12.97 12.83 7.66
N ARG A 24 -12.67 13.14 8.92
CA ARG A 24 -12.36 12.15 9.97
C ARG A 24 -13.45 11.09 10.14
N GLU A 25 -14.71 11.45 9.89
CA GLU A 25 -15.88 10.56 9.93
C GLU A 25 -15.82 9.39 8.94
N LYS A 26 -15.02 9.50 7.88
CA LYS A 26 -14.84 8.43 6.88
C LYS A 26 -13.71 7.45 7.24
N CYS A 27 -12.96 7.71 8.31
CA CYS A 27 -11.86 6.86 8.75
C CYS A 27 -12.33 5.93 9.87
N SER A 28 -11.96 4.66 9.80
CA SER A 28 -12.12 3.77 10.95
C SER A 28 -11.26 4.26 12.13
N PRO A 29 -11.59 3.89 13.38
CA PRO A 29 -10.79 4.27 14.55
C PRO A 29 -9.31 3.86 14.42
N ARG A 30 -9.02 2.73 13.74
CA ARG A 30 -7.65 2.28 13.46
C ARG A 30 -6.93 3.20 12.48
N GLN A 31 -7.58 3.55 11.37
CA GLN A 31 -7.00 4.49 10.40
C GLN A 31 -6.73 5.85 11.03
N LEU A 32 -7.65 6.35 11.87
CA LEU A 32 -7.49 7.62 12.56
C LEU A 32 -6.25 7.62 13.46
N ARG A 33 -6.05 6.58 14.29
CA ARG A 33 -4.86 6.46 15.15
C ARG A 33 -3.56 6.44 14.36
N HIS A 34 -3.53 5.72 13.23
CA HIS A 34 -2.34 5.67 12.39
C HIS A 34 -2.05 7.03 11.72
N LEU A 35 -3.08 7.71 11.22
CA LEU A 35 -2.93 9.02 10.62
C LEU A 35 -2.51 10.07 11.64
N ASP A 36 -3.04 10.01 12.87
CA ASP A 36 -2.63 10.88 13.97
C ASP A 36 -1.14 10.71 14.27
N TYR A 37 -0.66 9.47 14.41
CA TYR A 37 0.76 9.18 14.57
C TYR A 37 1.62 9.69 13.41
N ILE A 38 1.23 9.44 12.16
CA ILE A 38 1.97 9.93 10.99
C ILE A 38 2.02 11.47 10.97
N SER A 39 0.94 12.14 11.39
CA SER A 39 0.84 13.61 11.38
C SER A 39 1.80 14.30 12.35
N GLN A 40 2.26 13.60 13.39
CA GLN A 40 3.29 14.09 14.30
C GLN A 40 4.62 14.34 13.58
N PHE A 41 4.87 13.65 12.46
CA PHE A 41 6.09 13.79 11.66
C PHE A 41 5.88 14.66 10.42
N SER A 42 4.87 14.37 9.60
CA SER A 42 4.55 15.17 8.41
C SER A 42 3.15 14.87 7.89
N THR A 43 2.46 15.91 7.43
CA THR A 43 1.20 15.82 6.68
C THR A 43 1.39 16.09 5.18
N ALA A 44 2.61 16.43 4.75
CA ALA A 44 2.93 16.73 3.37
C ALA A 44 3.18 15.44 2.57
N ILE A 45 2.13 14.90 1.96
CA ILE A 45 2.20 13.71 1.10
C ILE A 45 2.26 14.13 -0.38
N ARG A 46 3.23 13.59 -1.12
CA ARG A 46 3.38 13.80 -2.56
C ARG A 46 3.10 12.49 -3.31
N PRO A 47 2.16 12.50 -4.27
CA PRO A 47 1.96 11.37 -5.15
C PRO A 47 3.17 11.20 -6.08
N ILE A 48 3.66 9.98 -6.23
CA ILE A 48 4.64 9.60 -7.25
C ILE A 48 4.11 8.43 -8.08
N ASN A 49 4.59 8.26 -9.31
CA ASN A 49 4.21 7.11 -10.11
C ASN A 49 4.84 5.85 -9.47
N GLY A 50 4.14 4.71 -9.49
CA GLY A 50 4.73 3.45 -9.04
C GLY A 50 5.97 3.06 -9.84
N LYS A 51 6.07 3.50 -11.10
CA LYS A 51 7.28 3.37 -11.93
C LYS A 51 8.47 4.17 -11.39
N ASP A 52 8.23 5.20 -10.60
CA ASP A 52 9.26 6.03 -9.95
C ASP A 52 9.51 5.59 -8.50
N ASN A 53 8.63 4.74 -7.94
CA ASN A 53 8.72 4.21 -6.58
C ASN A 53 9.33 2.80 -6.52
N ILE A 54 10.26 2.48 -7.44
CA ILE A 54 10.80 1.12 -7.61
C ILE A 54 11.44 0.60 -6.32
N ILE A 55 12.22 1.44 -5.63
CA ILE A 55 12.93 1.03 -4.42
C ILE A 55 11.96 0.59 -3.33
N ALA A 56 10.92 1.39 -3.04
CA ALA A 56 9.93 1.04 -2.04
C ALA A 56 9.10 -0.18 -2.49
N GLY A 57 8.78 -0.27 -3.78
CA GLY A 57 8.09 -1.44 -4.34
C GLY A 57 8.89 -2.73 -4.20
N VAL A 58 10.21 -2.70 -4.42
CA VAL A 58 11.09 -3.87 -4.24
C VAL A 58 11.20 -4.25 -2.77
N LEU A 59 11.43 -3.27 -1.87
CA LEU A 59 11.52 -3.53 -0.43
C LEU A 59 10.22 -4.13 0.13
N LEU A 60 9.08 -3.57 -0.26
CA LEU A 60 7.77 -4.08 0.15
C LEU A 60 7.53 -5.50 -0.38
N ARG A 61 7.96 -5.81 -1.61
CA ARG A 61 7.84 -7.16 -2.19
C ARG A 61 8.71 -8.17 -1.47
N ILE A 62 9.95 -7.84 -1.14
CA ILE A 62 10.84 -8.75 -0.38
C ILE A 62 10.22 -9.08 0.98
N GLU A 63 9.69 -8.08 1.67
CA GLU A 63 9.02 -8.28 2.96
C GLU A 63 7.74 -9.11 2.82
N ILE A 64 6.91 -8.82 1.80
CA ILE A 64 5.73 -9.63 1.50
C ILE A 64 6.14 -11.06 1.17
N ASP A 65 7.11 -11.29 0.28
CA ASP A 65 7.57 -12.63 -0.12
C ASP A 65 8.12 -13.40 1.09
N ALA A 66 8.86 -12.75 1.99
CA ALA A 66 9.33 -13.35 3.23
C ALA A 66 8.21 -13.75 4.20
N ILE A 67 7.10 -13.00 4.22
CA ILE A 67 5.92 -13.30 5.04
C ILE A 67 5.01 -14.33 4.35
N THR A 68 4.96 -14.30 3.01
CA THR A 68 3.96 -15.03 2.23
C THR A 68 4.45 -16.33 1.65
N THR A 69 5.76 -16.66 1.59
CA THR A 69 6.24 -17.90 0.97
C THR A 69 5.38 -19.11 1.34
N PRO A 70 4.44 -19.54 0.49
CA PRO A 70 3.76 -20.81 0.68
C PRO A 70 4.71 -21.85 0.07
N SER A 71 4.74 -23.04 0.63
CA SER A 71 5.38 -24.18 -0.01
C SER A 71 4.89 -24.28 -1.47
N LYS A 72 5.75 -23.93 -2.43
CA LYS A 72 5.60 -24.16 -3.88
C LYS A 72 4.14 -24.03 -4.40
N LEU A 73 3.67 -22.79 -4.60
CA LEU A 73 2.42 -22.55 -5.33
C LEU A 73 2.55 -23.06 -6.78
N ASP A 74 1.68 -23.98 -7.20
CA ASP A 74 1.60 -24.40 -8.60
C ASP A 74 0.73 -23.42 -9.39
N TYR A 75 1.35 -22.39 -9.95
CA TYR A 75 0.71 -21.39 -10.78
C TYR A 75 -0.04 -21.98 -11.98
N LYS A 76 0.35 -23.17 -12.47
CA LYS A 76 -0.35 -23.82 -13.60
C LYS A 76 -1.71 -24.36 -13.21
N MET A 77 -1.92 -24.72 -11.94
CA MET A 77 -3.23 -25.15 -11.42
C MET A 77 -4.19 -23.97 -11.36
N PHE A 78 -3.78 -22.85 -10.76
CA PHE A 78 -4.63 -21.66 -10.64
C PHE A 78 -5.09 -21.11 -12.00
N VAL A 79 -4.21 -21.10 -13.00
CA VAL A 79 -4.57 -20.66 -14.36
C VAL A 79 -5.65 -21.57 -14.96
N LYS A 80 -5.59 -22.88 -14.73
CA LYS A 80 -6.63 -23.81 -15.20
C LYS A 80 -7.96 -23.60 -14.48
N GLU A 81 -7.92 -23.37 -13.17
CA GLU A 81 -9.13 -23.17 -12.38
C GLU A 81 -9.81 -21.84 -12.71
N GLN A 82 -9.05 -20.76 -12.93
CA GLN A 82 -9.61 -19.48 -13.38
C GLN A 82 -10.24 -19.54 -14.77
N VAL A 83 -9.63 -20.26 -15.72
CA VAL A 83 -10.19 -20.41 -17.08
C VAL A 83 -11.50 -21.20 -17.07
N ASN A 84 -11.65 -22.12 -16.10
CA ASN A 84 -12.85 -22.93 -15.96
C ASN A 84 -13.86 -22.33 -14.97
N ASP A 85 -13.62 -21.11 -14.46
CA ASP A 85 -14.48 -20.47 -13.47
C ASP A 85 -15.70 -19.84 -14.15
N PRO A 86 -16.92 -20.39 -13.96
CA PRO A 86 -18.12 -19.88 -14.60
C PRO A 86 -18.55 -18.50 -14.07
N GLU A 87 -18.00 -18.03 -12.95
CA GLU A 87 -18.28 -16.68 -12.43
C GLU A 87 -17.53 -15.58 -13.20
N LEU A 88 -16.46 -15.91 -13.94
CA LEU A 88 -15.64 -14.94 -14.68
C LEU A 88 -16.15 -14.67 -16.12
N GLU A 89 -17.15 -15.40 -16.60
CA GLU A 89 -17.77 -15.21 -17.92
C GLU A 89 -19.05 -14.32 -17.89
N GLN A 90 -19.25 -13.51 -16.85
CA GLN A 90 -20.37 -12.55 -16.76
C GLN A 90 -20.01 -11.15 -17.26
#